data_AF-A0A841ZRX3-F1
#
_entry.id   AF-A0A841ZRX3-F1
#
_cell.length_a   1.000
_cell.length_b   1.000
_cell.length_c   1.000
_cell.angle_alpha   90.00
_cell.angle_beta   90.00
_cell.angle_gamma   90.00
#
_symmetry.space_group_name_H-M   'P 1'
#
loop_
_entity.id
_entity.type
_entity.pdbx_description
1 polymer ?
#
loop_
_entity_poly.entity_id
_entity_poly.type
_entity_poly.pdbx_seq_one_letter_code
_entity_poly.pdbx_strand_id
1 'polypeptide(L)'
;MGLFGFFNTPTEKKRDDYDKLHDLLKDAIREHDNKMAEAKETFNSYKSAVPNMSNSKLPSNDFDPKREKLTAKLAKYISSEADKRSKLVSAKNKAYDKYTEYKAQAIHEAAVEKAKKEKERKEREERLKNG
;
A
#
# COMPACT_ATOMS: atom_id res chain seq x y z
N MET A 1 32.62 19.33 -15.61
CA MET A 1 31.38 19.39 -14.81
C MET A 1 30.65 18.07 -15.01
N GLY A 2 30.37 17.33 -13.94
CA GLY A 2 29.98 15.93 -14.02
C GLY A 2 28.57 15.69 -14.58
N LEU A 3 28.47 14.74 -15.52
CA LEU A 3 27.26 14.21 -16.17
C LEU A 3 26.30 13.46 -15.22
N PHE A 4 26.27 13.81 -13.94
CA PHE A 4 25.50 13.09 -12.91
C PHE A 4 24.31 13.91 -12.35
N GLY A 5 24.02 15.08 -12.91
CA GLY A 5 23.01 16.00 -12.37
C GLY A 5 21.55 15.73 -12.79
N PHE A 6 21.29 14.77 -13.69
CA PHE A 6 19.96 14.59 -14.30
C PHE A 6 19.31 13.21 -14.08
N PHE A 7 19.99 12.25 -13.46
CA PHE A 7 19.43 10.93 -13.18
C PHE A 7 19.59 10.57 -11.70
N ASN A 8 18.47 10.39 -11.00
CA ASN A 8 18.42 9.79 -9.66
C ASN A 8 19.29 8.53 -9.63
N THR A 9 20.05 8.34 -8.55
CA THR A 9 20.81 7.10 -8.36
C THR A 9 19.85 5.90 -8.34
N PRO A 10 20.31 4.68 -8.67
CA PRO A 10 19.45 3.49 -8.57
C PRO A 10 18.79 3.34 -7.19
N THR A 11 19.49 3.75 -6.13
CA THR A 11 19.01 3.76 -4.74
C THR A 11 17.90 4.79 -4.53
N GLU A 12 18.07 6.01 -5.06
CA GLU A 12 17.04 7.05 -5.01
C GLU A 12 15.78 6.68 -5.80
N LYS A 13 15.94 6.03 -6.97
CA LYS A 13 14.80 5.49 -7.73
C LYS A 13 14.01 4.47 -6.90
N LYS A 14 14.71 3.51 -6.29
CA LYS A 14 14.08 2.52 -5.41
C LYS A 14 13.35 3.18 -4.24
N ARG A 15 13.97 4.16 -3.58
CA ARG A 15 13.31 4.96 -2.53
C ARG A 15 11.99 5.52 -3.04
N ASP A 16 12.01 6.24 -4.16
CA ASP A 16 10.82 6.91 -4.71
C ASP A 16 9.74 5.90 -5.14
N ASP A 17 10.14 4.74 -5.68
CA ASP A 17 9.22 3.68 -6.06
C ASP A 17 8.52 3.08 -4.83
N TYR A 18 9.25 2.86 -3.73
CA TYR A 18 8.67 2.36 -2.47
C TYR A 18 7.78 3.40 -1.78
N ASP A 19 8.10 4.69 -1.90
CA ASP A 19 7.26 5.78 -1.40
C ASP A 19 5.91 5.82 -2.15
N LYS A 20 5.96 5.78 -3.49
CA LYS A 20 4.76 5.69 -4.33
C LYS A 20 3.95 4.43 -4.04
N LEU A 21 4.62 3.28 -3.86
CA LEU A 21 3.95 2.03 -3.51
C LEU A 21 3.25 2.14 -2.15
N HIS A 22 3.88 2.76 -1.16
CA HIS A 22 3.28 3.00 0.14
C HIS A 22 2.00 3.84 0.02
N ASP A 23 2.03 4.91 -0.77
CA ASP A 23 0.86 5.77 -0.99
C ASP A 23 -0.26 5.06 -1.76
N LEU A 24 0.08 4.32 -2.82
CA LEU A 24 -0.89 3.48 -3.53
C LEU A 24 -1.57 2.46 -2.62
N LEU A 25 -0.81 1.83 -1.71
CA LEU A 25 -1.36 0.88 -0.76
C LEU A 25 -2.24 1.56 0.29
N LYS A 26 -1.89 2.78 0.71
CA LYS A 26 -2.71 3.58 1.62
C LYS A 26 -4.05 3.93 0.99
N ASP A 27 -4.06 4.34 -0.27
CA ASP A 27 -5.29 4.65 -1.01
C ASP A 27 -6.13 3.39 -1.24
N ALA A 28 -5.51 2.27 -1.60
CA ALA A 28 -6.21 0.98 -1.75
C ALA A 28 -6.86 0.51 -0.45
N ILE A 29 -6.21 0.71 0.70
CA ILE A 29 -6.80 0.42 2.02
C ILE A 29 -8.01 1.33 2.28
N ARG A 30 -7.92 2.62 1.96
CA ARG A 30 -9.03 3.57 2.13
C ARG A 30 -10.22 3.19 1.27
N GLU A 31 -9.98 2.87 0.00
CA GLU A 31 -11.03 2.45 -0.93
C GLU A 31 -11.68 1.13 -0.49
N HIS A 32 -10.86 0.16 -0.05
CA HIS A 32 -11.36 -1.09 0.52
C HIS A 32 -12.25 -0.84 1.73
N ASP A 33 -11.82 0.00 2.67
CA ASP A 33 -12.57 0.28 3.90
C ASP A 33 -13.90 0.99 3.61
N ASN A 34 -13.93 1.92 2.64
CA ASN A 34 -15.15 2.56 2.19
C ASN A 34 -16.14 1.56 1.58
N LYS A 35 -15.68 0.75 0.60
CA LYS A 35 -16.54 -0.27 -0.04
C LYS A 35 -17.05 -1.31 0.96
N MET A 36 -16.22 -1.69 1.93
CA MET A 36 -16.62 -2.62 2.97
C MET A 36 -17.60 -2.02 3.96
N ALA A 37 -17.52 -0.73 4.25
CA ALA A 37 -18.51 -0.02 5.04
C ALA A 37 -19.87 -0.01 4.33
N GLU A 38 -19.90 0.39 3.06
CA GLU A 38 -21.11 0.37 2.22
C GLU A 38 -21.74 -1.02 2.11
N ALA A 39 -20.91 -2.05 1.89
CA ALA A 39 -21.37 -3.44 1.82
C ALA A 39 -21.98 -3.92 3.15
N LYS A 40 -21.36 -3.58 4.28
CA LYS A 40 -21.87 -3.92 5.61
C LYS A 40 -23.18 -3.18 5.93
N GLU A 41 -23.26 -1.90 5.59
CA GLU A 41 -24.47 -1.10 5.76
C GLU A 41 -25.62 -1.68 4.95
N THR A 42 -25.40 -1.96 3.66
CA THR A 42 -26.39 -2.57 2.77
C THR A 42 -26.82 -3.94 3.30
N PHE A 43 -25.87 -4.77 3.76
CA PHE A 43 -26.16 -6.09 4.30
C PHE A 43 -26.98 -6.03 5.60
N ASN A 44 -26.66 -5.08 6.48
CA ASN A 44 -27.41 -4.88 7.73
C ASN A 44 -28.81 -4.32 7.47
N SER A 45 -28.96 -3.39 6.54
CA SER A 45 -30.24 -2.85 6.08
C SER A 45 -31.11 -3.94 5.46
N TYR A 46 -30.53 -4.80 4.62
CA TYR A 46 -31.21 -5.98 4.12
C TYR A 46 -31.69 -6.90 5.25
N LYS A 47 -30.82 -7.24 6.20
CA LYS A 47 -31.17 -8.10 7.34
C LYS A 47 -32.29 -7.52 8.20
N SER A 48 -32.32 -6.21 8.41
CA SER A 48 -33.39 -5.56 9.18
C SER A 48 -34.71 -5.46 8.41
N ALA A 49 -34.67 -5.45 7.06
CA ALA A 49 -35.86 -5.45 6.22
C ALA A 49 -36.48 -6.84 6.01
N VAL A 50 -35.71 -7.93 6.13
CA VAL A 50 -36.19 -9.32 5.95
C VAL A 50 -37.39 -9.69 6.82
N PRO A 51 -37.45 -9.35 8.13
CA PRO A 51 -38.65 -9.61 8.96
C PRO A 51 -39.93 -8.93 8.47
N ASN A 52 -39.81 -7.87 7.66
CA ASN A 52 -40.93 -7.10 7.11
C ASN A 52 -41.35 -7.57 5.70
N MET A 53 -40.68 -8.58 5.11
CA MET A 53 -41.12 -9.16 3.84
C MET A 53 -42.27 -10.13 4.10
N SER A 54 -43.44 -9.83 3.53
CA SER A 54 -44.64 -10.65 3.66
C SER A 54 -44.41 -12.06 3.07
N ASN A 55 -44.36 -13.06 3.95
CA ASN A 55 -44.30 -14.49 3.60
C ASN A 55 -45.56 -14.99 2.88
N SER A 56 -46.60 -14.17 2.73
CA SER A 56 -47.88 -14.57 2.14
C SER A 56 -47.94 -14.44 0.61
N LYS A 57 -46.92 -13.88 -0.04
CA LYS A 57 -46.87 -13.68 -1.52
C LYS A 57 -45.79 -14.47 -2.25
N LEU A 58 -44.85 -15.07 -1.53
CA LEU A 58 -43.76 -15.88 -2.10
C LEU A 58 -43.93 -17.34 -1.64
N PRO A 59 -43.69 -18.34 -2.51
CA PRO A 59 -43.57 -19.73 -2.06
C PRO A 59 -42.34 -19.85 -1.15
N SER A 60 -42.57 -19.69 0.15
CA SER A 60 -41.59 -19.66 1.24
C SER A 60 -40.66 -20.89 1.22
N ASN A 61 -41.17 -22.04 0.79
CA ASN A 61 -40.45 -23.32 0.82
C ASN A 61 -39.17 -23.36 -0.05
N ASP A 62 -39.13 -22.64 -1.18
CA ASP A 62 -37.94 -22.57 -2.04
C ASP A 62 -37.16 -21.25 -1.89
N PHE A 63 -37.85 -20.19 -1.48
CA PHE A 63 -37.28 -18.86 -1.34
C PHE A 63 -36.42 -18.73 -0.07
N ASP A 64 -36.94 -19.15 1.09
CA ASP A 64 -36.26 -18.98 2.37
C ASP A 64 -34.92 -19.76 2.44
N PRO A 65 -34.83 -21.03 2.00
CA PRO A 65 -33.57 -21.76 2.01
C PRO A 65 -32.51 -21.15 1.10
N LYS A 66 -32.91 -20.66 -0.10
CA LYS A 66 -31.99 -19.98 -1.03
C LYS A 66 -31.52 -18.65 -0.45
N ARG A 67 -32.43 -17.89 0.16
CA ARG A 67 -32.13 -16.62 0.82
C ARG A 67 -31.11 -16.79 1.94
N GLU A 68 -31.33 -17.75 2.83
CA GLU A 68 -30.42 -18.05 3.94
C GLU A 68 -29.04 -18.49 3.43
N LYS A 69 -29.01 -19.37 2.43
CA LYS A 69 -27.75 -19.81 1.81
C LYS A 69 -26.95 -18.64 1.20
N LEU A 70 -27.61 -17.74 0.47
CA LEU A 70 -26.96 -16.57 -0.11
C LEU A 70 -26.49 -15.57 0.97
N THR A 71 -27.31 -15.37 2.00
CA THR A 71 -26.97 -14.52 3.15
C THR A 71 -25.74 -15.05 3.89
N ALA A 72 -25.66 -16.36 4.12
CA ALA A 72 -24.50 -17.00 4.74
C ALA A 72 -23.25 -16.91 3.86
N LYS A 73 -23.39 -17.08 2.53
CA LYS A 73 -22.27 -16.92 1.58
C LYS A 73 -21.74 -15.48 1.59
N LEU A 74 -22.62 -14.49 1.61
CA LEU A 74 -22.25 -13.08 1.66
C LEU A 74 -21.57 -12.72 2.98
N ALA A 75 -22.08 -13.21 4.13
CA ALA A 75 -21.44 -13.03 5.42
C ALA A 75 -20.01 -13.62 5.45
N LYS A 76 -19.83 -14.83 4.91
CA LYS A 76 -18.51 -15.47 4.79
C LYS A 76 -17.56 -14.65 3.92
N TYR A 77 -18.05 -14.12 2.80
CA TYR A 77 -17.25 -13.26 1.92
C TYR A 77 -16.80 -11.97 2.61
N ILE A 78 -17.73 -11.27 3.29
CA ILE A 78 -17.43 -10.07 4.09
C ILE A 78 -16.37 -10.37 5.15
N SER A 79 -16.46 -11.54 5.80
CA SER A 79 -15.45 -11.97 6.78
C SER A 79 -14.09 -12.24 6.15
N SER A 80 -14.03 -12.90 4.99
CA SER A 80 -12.77 -13.21 4.31
C SER A 80 -12.04 -11.96 3.79
N GLU A 81 -12.76 -10.86 3.59
CA GLU A 81 -12.16 -9.60 3.13
C GLU A 81 -11.33 -8.91 4.21
N ALA A 82 -11.61 -9.19 5.48
CA ALA A 82 -10.76 -8.74 6.59
C ALA A 82 -9.32 -9.29 6.47
N ASP A 83 -9.15 -10.52 6.00
CA ASP A 83 -7.83 -11.12 5.80
C ASP A 83 -7.07 -10.42 4.67
N LYS A 84 -7.76 -10.05 3.59
CA LYS A 84 -7.16 -9.29 2.48
C LYS A 84 -6.76 -7.89 2.92
N ARG A 85 -7.58 -7.22 3.74
CA ARG A 85 -7.21 -5.94 4.37
C ARG A 85 -5.94 -6.06 5.20
N SER A 86 -5.81 -7.11 6.01
CA SER A 86 -4.62 -7.37 6.82
C SER A 86 -3.35 -7.53 5.95
N LYS A 87 -3.48 -8.22 4.81
CA LYS A 87 -2.40 -8.34 3.82
C LYS A 87 -2.01 -6.99 3.21
N LEU A 88 -2.98 -6.13 2.89
CA LEU A 88 -2.72 -4.78 2.39
C LEU A 88 -1.98 -3.92 3.42
N VAL A 89 -2.39 -3.95 4.69
CA VAL A 89 -1.71 -3.24 5.77
C VAL A 89 -0.27 -3.73 5.94
N SER A 90 -0.08 -5.05 5.91
CA SER A 90 1.25 -5.65 6.00
C SER A 90 2.15 -5.24 4.82
N ALA A 91 1.60 -5.21 3.60
CA ALA A 91 2.32 -4.75 2.42
C ALA A 91 2.69 -3.27 2.53
N LYS A 92 1.77 -2.42 3.01
CA LYS A 92 2.00 -0.98 3.21
C LYS A 92 3.16 -0.74 4.17
N ASN A 93 3.16 -1.44 5.31
CA ASN A 93 4.23 -1.30 6.29
C ASN A 93 5.58 -1.73 5.72
N LYS A 94 5.63 -2.87 5.01
CA LYS A 94 6.86 -3.34 4.34
C LYS A 94 7.37 -2.36 3.28
N ALA A 95 6.46 -1.70 2.53
CA ALA A 95 6.85 -0.68 1.56
C ALA A 95 7.50 0.52 2.25
N TYR A 96 6.92 0.96 3.38
CA TYR A 96 7.51 2.04 4.19
C TYR A 96 8.88 1.65 4.75
N ASP A 97 9.03 0.45 5.29
CA ASP A 97 10.32 -0.04 5.80
C ASP A 97 11.39 0.02 4.70
N LYS A 98 11.07 -0.50 3.50
CA LYS A 98 11.97 -0.45 2.34
C LYS A 98 12.28 0.97 1.88
N TYR A 99 11.31 1.86 1.88
CA TYR A 99 11.55 3.29 1.64
C TYR A 99 12.58 3.85 2.62
N THR A 100 12.45 3.57 3.92
CA THR A 100 13.39 4.08 4.93
C THR A 100 14.80 3.51 4.77
N GLU A 101 14.91 2.22 4.43
CA GLU A 101 16.18 1.56 4.13
C GLU A 101 16.90 2.24 2.97
N TYR A 102 16.22 2.42 1.83
CA TYR A 102 16.82 3.05 0.65
C TYR A 102 17.10 4.54 0.85
N LYS A 103 16.30 5.23 1.66
CA LYS A 103 16.57 6.62 2.05
C LYS A 103 17.88 6.73 2.83
N ALA A 104 18.09 5.87 3.82
CA ALA A 104 19.32 5.83 4.60
C ALA A 104 20.53 5.47 3.71
N GLN A 105 20.37 4.50 2.81
CA GLN A 105 21.41 4.10 1.87
C GLN A 105 21.80 5.25 0.93
N ALA A 106 20.83 6.00 0.38
CA ALA A 106 21.10 7.13 -0.50
C ALA A 106 21.87 8.26 0.22
N ILE A 107 21.55 8.52 1.49
CA ILE A 107 22.27 9.49 2.32
C ILE A 107 23.73 9.06 2.52
N HIS A 108 23.95 7.77 2.82
CA HIS A 108 25.29 7.22 3.00
C HIS A 108 26.12 7.30 1.71
N GLU A 109 25.55 6.88 0.57
CA GLU A 109 26.19 6.97 -0.75
C GLU A 109 26.58 8.42 -1.10
N ALA A 110 25.69 9.39 -0.85
CA ALA A 110 25.97 10.80 -1.07
C ALA A 110 27.10 11.34 -0.16
N ALA A 111 27.19 10.88 1.08
CA ALA A 111 28.26 11.26 2.00
C ALA A 111 29.63 10.70 1.55
N VAL A 112 29.66 9.42 1.13
CA VAL A 112 30.88 8.76 0.62
C VAL A 112 31.38 9.45 -0.66
N GLU A 113 30.48 9.77 -1.60
CA GLU A 113 30.83 10.48 -2.83
C GLU A 113 31.40 11.87 -2.57
N LYS A 114 30.84 12.62 -1.61
CA LYS A 114 31.39 13.92 -1.21
C LYS A 114 32.79 13.79 -0.62
N ALA A 115 33.01 12.81 0.25
CA ALA A 115 34.31 12.57 0.86
C ALA A 115 35.38 12.17 -0.19
N LYS A 116 35.02 11.35 -1.18
CA LYS A 116 35.92 11.02 -2.30
C LYS A 116 36.27 12.23 -3.13
N LYS A 117 35.28 13.03 -3.53
CA LYS A 117 35.50 14.26 -4.32
C LYS A 117 36.35 15.28 -3.57
N GLU A 118 36.21 15.39 -2.25
CA GLU A 118 37.04 16.27 -1.45
C GLU A 118 38.50 15.77 -1.37
N LYS A 119 38.71 14.46 -1.20
CA LYS A 119 40.06 13.87 -1.25
C LYS A 119 40.72 14.07 -2.62
N GLU A 120 40.03 13.74 -3.70
CA GLU A 120 40.54 13.94 -5.07
C GLU A 120 40.87 15.42 -5.36
N ARG A 121 40.05 16.35 -4.83
CA ARG A 121 40.31 17.78 -4.96
C ARG A 121 41.57 18.19 -4.20
N LYS A 122 41.75 17.73 -2.96
CA LYS A 122 42.96 18.00 -2.15
C LYS A 122 44.21 17.42 -2.81
N GLU A 123 44.17 16.18 -3.27
CA GLU A 123 45.29 15.54 -3.97
C GLU A 123 45.66 16.26 -5.28
N ARG A 124 44.66 16.76 -6.03
CA ARG A 124 44.90 17.56 -7.23
C ARG A 124 45.51 18.93 -6.90
N GLU A 125 45.04 19.59 -5.84
CA GLU A 125 45.59 20.86 -5.36
C GLU A 125 47.03 20.70 -4.87
N GLU A 126 47.36 19.62 -4.17
CA GLU A 126 48.73 19.31 -3.73
C GLU A 126 49.67 19.03 -4.92
N ARG A 127 49.20 18.27 -5.92
CA ARG A 127 49.95 18.05 -7.16
C ARG A 127 50.25 19.33 -7.94
N LEU A 128 49.33 20.29 -7.92
CA LEU A 128 49.50 21.60 -8.57
C LEU A 128 50.41 22.55 -7.78
N LYS A 129 50.59 22.35 -6.47
CA LYS A 129 51.49 23.14 -5.63
C LYS A 129 52.94 22.61 -5.63
N ASN A 130 53.11 21.31 -5.84
CA ASN A 130 54.41 20.63 -5.79
C ASN A 130 55.01 20.33 -7.18
N GLY A 131 54.37 20.78 -8.26
CA GLY A 131 54.89 20.69 -9.64
C GLY A 131 55.02 22.08 -10.24
#